data_AF-A0A7V8ZL99-F1
#
_entry.id   AF-A0A7V8ZL99-F1
#
_cell.length_a   1.000
_cell.length_b   1.000
_cell.length_c   1.000
_cell.angle_alpha   90.00
_cell.angle_beta   90.00
_cell.angle_gamma   90.00
#
_symmetry.space_group_name_H-M   'P 1'
#
loop_
_entity.id
_entity.type
_entity.pdbx_description
1 polymer ?
#
loop_
_entity_poly.entity_id
_entity_poly.type
_entity_poly.pdbx_seq_one_letter_code
_entity_poly.pdbx_strand_id
1 'polypeptide(L)'
;MDSHLITALISIPLFMGAIGFVTNQTGVWMIFWPLTFKGVRVPGLKTFSSLLPRRVQQVPGIMQGGVGWQGIIPSRAAKMGSIAVDKGIAKLGGAKDFYQQLEPEAIAEHILVTSERDIRELVERIMQRENPLRLGLIWFSREALADPLRYQVLEAQPRVGESLAKAGRGRTVRRSIMLTPFGEDFCSVCLPENVIPALEA
;
A
#
# COMPACT_ATOMS: atom_id res chain seq x y z
N MET A 1 18.84 -75.77 1.14
CA MET A 1 18.20 -74.49 1.52
C MET A 1 16.77 -74.58 1.03
N ASP A 2 15.83 -74.73 1.96
CA ASP A 2 14.51 -75.26 1.66
C ASP A 2 13.74 -74.30 0.74
N SER A 3 13.33 -74.81 -0.43
CA SER A 3 12.56 -74.07 -1.44
C SER A 3 11.28 -73.44 -0.85
N HIS A 4 10.74 -74.04 0.20
CA HIS A 4 9.60 -73.54 0.98
C HIS A 4 9.93 -72.29 1.82
N LEU A 5 11.15 -72.13 2.31
CA LEU A 5 11.57 -70.95 3.07
C LEU A 5 11.80 -69.74 2.16
N ILE A 6 12.39 -69.96 0.98
CA ILE A 6 12.63 -68.90 -0.02
C ILE A 6 11.31 -68.37 -0.59
N THR A 7 10.36 -69.27 -0.88
CA THR A 7 9.03 -68.88 -1.35
C THR A 7 8.24 -68.11 -0.29
N ALA A 8 8.31 -68.50 0.99
CA ALA A 8 7.68 -67.75 2.08
C ALA A 8 8.30 -66.35 2.29
N LEU A 9 9.64 -66.25 2.23
CA LEU A 9 10.37 -65.00 2.45
C LEU A 9 10.04 -63.92 1.41
N ILE A 10 9.75 -64.32 0.17
CA ILE A 10 9.41 -63.39 -0.93
C ILE A 10 7.89 -63.14 -0.99
N SER A 11 7.07 -64.19 -0.81
CA SER A 11 5.62 -64.07 -0.97
C SER A 11 4.95 -63.24 0.12
N ILE A 12 5.35 -63.40 1.39
CA ILE A 12 4.69 -62.70 2.51
C ILE A 12 4.81 -61.17 2.38
N PRO A 13 6.00 -60.57 2.18
CA PRO A 13 6.12 -59.13 1.97
C PRO A 13 5.43 -58.65 0.70
N LEU A 14 5.42 -59.45 -0.38
CA LEU A 14 4.75 -59.10 -1.63
C LEU A 14 3.24 -59.01 -1.45
N PHE A 15 2.61 -60.01 -0.80
CA PHE A 15 1.19 -59.99 -0.50
C PHE A 15 0.83 -58.88 0.49
N MET A 16 1.64 -58.67 1.53
CA MET A 16 1.44 -57.59 2.49
C MET A 16 1.52 -56.22 1.82
N GLY A 17 2.49 -56.01 0.94
CA GLY A 17 2.64 -54.78 0.14
C GLY A 17 1.45 -54.57 -0.81
N ALA A 18 0.99 -55.62 -1.48
CA ALA A 18 -0.18 -55.55 -2.35
C ALA A 18 -1.46 -55.19 -1.58
N ILE A 19 -1.71 -55.84 -0.43
CA ILE A 19 -2.86 -55.54 0.43
C ILE A 19 -2.77 -54.11 0.97
N GLY A 20 -1.59 -53.68 1.43
CA GLY A 20 -1.36 -52.32 1.91
C GLY A 20 -1.63 -51.26 0.82
N PHE A 21 -1.14 -51.51 -0.40
CA PHE A 21 -1.40 -50.62 -1.53
C PHE A 21 -2.89 -50.53 -1.86
N VAL A 22 -3.59 -51.67 -1.95
CA VAL A 22 -5.03 -51.71 -2.27
C VAL A 22 -5.86 -51.02 -1.18
N THR A 23 -5.56 -51.27 0.10
CA THR A 23 -6.30 -50.65 1.21
C THR A 23 -6.05 -49.14 1.30
N ASN A 24 -4.82 -48.68 1.08
CA ASN A 24 -4.53 -47.24 1.05
C ASN A 24 -5.21 -46.53 -0.14
N GLN A 25 -5.10 -47.13 -1.33
CA GLN A 25 -5.69 -46.59 -2.55
C GLN A 25 -7.22 -46.52 -2.45
N THR A 26 -7.85 -47.57 -1.92
CA THR A 26 -9.31 -47.57 -1.69
C THR A 26 -9.71 -46.56 -0.62
N GLY A 27 -8.91 -46.38 0.44
CA GLY A 27 -9.12 -45.35 1.45
C GLY A 27 -9.16 -43.94 0.87
N VAL A 28 -8.17 -43.57 0.05
CA VAL A 28 -8.16 -42.27 -0.65
C VAL A 28 -9.40 -42.12 -1.53
N TRP A 29 -9.77 -43.15 -2.28
CA TRP A 29 -10.96 -43.12 -3.12
C TRP A 29 -12.25 -42.91 -2.31
N MET A 30 -12.39 -43.57 -1.15
CA MET A 30 -13.54 -43.47 -0.25
C MET A 30 -13.67 -42.12 0.47
N ILE A 31 -12.57 -41.38 0.64
CA ILE A 31 -12.61 -40.04 1.24
C ILE A 31 -13.34 -39.04 0.34
N PHE A 32 -13.18 -39.18 -0.99
CA PHE A 32 -13.79 -38.29 -1.98
C PHE A 32 -15.09 -38.83 -2.58
N TRP A 33 -15.24 -40.15 -2.70
CA TRP A 33 -16.42 -40.77 -3.30
C TRP A 33 -17.32 -41.46 -2.25
N PRO A 34 -18.65 -41.32 -2.33
CA PRO A 34 -19.43 -40.57 -3.31
C PRO A 34 -19.54 -39.08 -2.94
N LEU A 35 -19.60 -38.23 -3.98
CA LEU A 35 -19.71 -36.77 -3.85
C LEU A 35 -21.02 -36.35 -3.17
N THR A 36 -22.10 -37.07 -3.46
CA THR A 36 -23.41 -36.91 -2.82
C THR A 36 -23.71 -38.09 -1.92
N PHE A 37 -24.58 -37.88 -0.93
CA PHE A 37 -25.04 -38.95 -0.06
C PHE A 37 -25.78 -40.02 -0.88
N LYS A 38 -25.26 -41.24 -0.88
CA LYS A 38 -25.93 -42.43 -1.45
C LYS A 38 -26.44 -43.30 -0.31
N GLY A 39 -27.77 -43.44 -0.21
CA GLY A 39 -28.40 -44.20 0.86
C GLY A 39 -29.89 -44.40 0.65
N VAL A 40 -30.48 -45.28 1.46
CA VAL A 40 -31.92 -45.54 1.49
C VAL A 40 -32.56 -44.57 2.48
N ARG A 41 -33.59 -43.83 2.03
CA ARG A 41 -34.38 -42.98 2.94
C ARG A 41 -35.35 -43.86 3.71
N VAL A 42 -35.30 -43.79 5.03
CA VAL A 42 -36.23 -44.48 5.91
C VAL A 42 -37.30 -43.46 6.34
N PRO A 43 -38.57 -43.63 5.96
CA PRO A 43 -39.64 -42.74 6.41
C PRO A 43 -39.75 -42.81 7.95
N GLY A 44 -39.73 -41.66 8.62
CA GLY A 44 -39.74 -41.53 10.09
C GLY A 44 -38.38 -41.23 10.74
N LEU A 45 -37.26 -41.48 10.05
CA LEU A 45 -35.92 -41.25 10.61
C LEU A 45 -35.60 -39.75 10.80
N LYS A 46 -36.17 -38.87 9.96
CA LYS A 46 -36.05 -37.40 10.11
C LYS A 46 -36.67 -36.88 11.41
N THR A 47 -37.75 -37.50 11.87
CA THR A 47 -38.45 -37.10 13.09
C THR A 47 -37.61 -37.48 14.32
N PHE A 48 -37.02 -38.68 14.29
CA PHE A 48 -36.17 -39.18 15.37
C PHE A 48 -34.76 -38.57 15.39
N SER A 49 -34.23 -38.14 14.24
CA SER A 49 -32.87 -37.58 14.15
C SER A 49 -32.69 -36.28 14.95
N SER A 50 -33.77 -35.55 15.19
CA SER A 50 -33.77 -34.33 16.02
C SER A 50 -33.55 -34.61 17.52
N LEU A 51 -33.88 -35.81 17.99
CA LEU A 51 -33.69 -36.27 19.38
C LEU A 51 -32.29 -36.85 19.62
N LEU A 52 -31.52 -37.12 18.56
CA LEU A 52 -30.16 -37.66 18.67
C LEU A 52 -29.17 -36.60 19.14
N PRO A 53 -28.14 -36.97 19.94
CA PRO A 53 -27.11 -36.03 20.38
C PRO A 53 -26.40 -35.31 19.22
N ARG A 54 -25.98 -34.05 19.42
CA ARG A 54 -25.33 -33.20 18.40
C ARG A 54 -24.14 -33.85 17.67
N ARG A 55 -23.46 -34.81 18.30
CA ARG A 55 -22.34 -35.57 17.68
C ARG A 55 -22.82 -36.54 16.59
N VAL A 56 -24.00 -37.12 16.75
CA VAL A 56 -24.59 -38.09 15.80
C VAL A 56 -25.29 -37.36 14.64
N GLN A 57 -25.85 -36.17 14.89
CA GLN A 57 -26.40 -35.30 13.85
C GLN A 57 -25.35 -34.82 12.82
N GLN A 58 -24.06 -34.90 13.15
CA GLN A 58 -22.95 -34.54 12.26
C GLN A 58 -22.54 -35.67 11.31
N VAL A 59 -23.14 -36.85 11.42
CA VAL A 59 -22.88 -37.98 10.53
C VAL A 59 -23.67 -37.79 9.22
N PRO A 60 -23.03 -37.94 8.04
CA PRO A 60 -23.71 -37.80 6.76
C PRO A 60 -24.88 -38.78 6.65
N GLY A 61 -26.04 -38.29 6.17
CA GLY A 61 -27.27 -39.08 5.98
C GLY A 61 -28.30 -39.01 7.10
N ILE A 62 -27.87 -38.87 8.36
CA ILE A 62 -28.77 -38.92 9.52
C ILE A 62 -29.77 -37.74 9.51
N MET A 63 -29.29 -36.53 9.22
CA MET A 63 -30.15 -35.33 9.09
C MET A 63 -31.06 -35.36 7.84
N GLN A 64 -30.72 -36.19 6.84
CA GLN A 64 -31.50 -36.34 5.61
C GLN A 64 -32.50 -37.50 5.70
N GLY A 65 -32.54 -38.22 6.85
CA GLY A 65 -33.45 -39.32 7.11
C GLY A 65 -33.09 -40.60 6.33
N GLY A 66 -31.81 -40.78 6.00
CA GLY A 66 -31.35 -41.98 5.30
C GLY A 66 -30.13 -42.60 5.95
N VAL A 67 -29.99 -43.92 5.78
CA VAL A 67 -28.76 -44.66 6.11
C VAL A 67 -27.99 -44.84 4.81
N GLY A 68 -26.72 -44.44 4.78
CA GLY A 68 -25.93 -44.42 3.56
C GLY A 68 -24.50 -43.97 3.80
N TRP A 69 -23.76 -43.84 2.70
CA TRP A 69 -22.36 -43.46 2.70
C TRP A 69 -22.16 -42.18 1.88
N GLN A 70 -21.30 -41.30 2.37
CA GLN A 70 -20.79 -40.13 1.66
C GLN A 70 -19.32 -39.96 2.02
N GLY A 71 -18.50 -39.51 1.06
CA GLY A 71 -17.11 -39.19 1.32
C GLY A 71 -16.95 -38.14 2.44
N ILE A 72 -15.86 -38.24 3.19
CA ILE A 72 -15.56 -37.36 4.33
C ILE A 72 -15.34 -35.91 3.88
N ILE A 73 -14.66 -35.68 2.75
CA ILE A 73 -14.40 -34.32 2.24
C ILE A 73 -15.71 -33.68 1.72
N PRO A 74 -16.49 -34.31 0.83
CA PRO A 74 -17.76 -33.74 0.36
C PRO A 74 -18.75 -33.45 1.48
N SER A 75 -18.87 -34.33 2.49
CA SER A 75 -19.79 -34.12 3.62
C SER A 75 -19.40 -32.94 4.53
N ARG A 76 -18.15 -32.46 4.45
CA ARG A 76 -17.62 -31.36 5.28
C ARG A 76 -17.08 -30.18 4.46
N ALA A 77 -17.34 -30.15 3.15
CA ALA A 77 -16.75 -29.17 2.22
C ALA A 77 -17.01 -27.72 2.64
N ALA A 78 -18.23 -27.38 3.06
CA ALA A 78 -18.58 -26.03 3.51
C ALA A 78 -17.75 -25.57 4.72
N LYS A 79 -17.61 -26.44 5.73
CA LYS A 79 -16.81 -26.14 6.94
C LYS A 79 -15.32 -26.01 6.62
N MET A 80 -14.80 -26.91 5.78
CA MET A 80 -13.39 -26.86 5.35
C MET A 80 -13.10 -25.59 4.53
N GLY A 81 -14.03 -25.21 3.65
CA GLY A 81 -13.95 -23.98 2.87
C GLY A 81 -13.87 -22.73 3.74
N SER A 82 -14.75 -22.61 4.74
CA SER A 82 -14.69 -21.50 5.71
C SER A 82 -13.33 -21.43 6.41
N ILE A 83 -12.84 -22.55 6.95
CA ILE A 83 -11.54 -22.57 7.65
C ILE A 83 -10.39 -22.19 6.72
N ALA A 84 -10.43 -22.61 5.44
CA ALA A 84 -9.42 -22.25 4.47
C ALA A 84 -9.42 -20.74 4.16
N VAL A 85 -10.60 -20.16 4.01
CA VAL A 85 -10.78 -18.71 3.83
C VAL A 85 -10.30 -17.95 5.06
N ASP A 86 -10.73 -18.36 6.25
CA ASP A 86 -10.34 -17.75 7.53
C ASP A 86 -8.82 -17.74 7.70
N LYS A 87 -8.16 -18.87 7.38
CA LYS A 87 -6.70 -19.00 7.41
C LYS A 87 -6.02 -18.18 6.31
N GLY A 88 -6.64 -18.03 5.14
CA GLY A 88 -6.14 -17.19 4.07
C GLY A 88 -6.16 -15.71 4.46
N ILE A 89 -7.29 -15.23 4.98
CA ILE A 89 -7.46 -13.86 5.47
C ILE A 89 -6.48 -13.57 6.61
N ALA A 90 -6.33 -14.50 7.56
CA ALA A 90 -5.36 -14.35 8.66
C ALA A 90 -3.91 -14.24 8.17
N LYS A 91 -3.57 -14.85 7.01
CA LYS A 91 -2.23 -14.78 6.43
C LYS A 91 -1.99 -13.55 5.56
N LEU A 92 -3.02 -12.84 5.11
CA LEU A 92 -2.88 -11.68 4.22
C LEU A 92 -2.27 -10.45 4.91
N GLY A 93 -1.96 -10.52 6.21
CA GLY A 93 -1.33 -9.42 6.94
C GLY A 93 -2.29 -8.23 7.13
N GLY A 94 -2.00 -7.39 8.11
CA GLY A 94 -2.72 -6.13 8.27
C GLY A 94 -2.31 -5.13 7.18
N ALA A 95 -3.08 -4.04 7.01
CA ALA A 95 -2.70 -2.92 6.15
C ALA A 95 -1.29 -2.36 6.47
N LYS A 96 -0.86 -2.49 7.74
CA LYS A 96 0.47 -2.12 8.21
C LYS A 96 1.58 -2.97 7.57
N ASP A 97 1.37 -4.28 7.42
CA ASP A 97 2.35 -5.19 6.82
C ASP A 97 2.52 -4.87 5.33
N PHE A 98 1.42 -4.54 4.66
CA PHE A 98 1.44 -4.02 3.29
C PHE A 98 2.18 -2.68 3.18
N TYR A 99 1.93 -1.73 4.09
CA TYR A 99 2.62 -0.44 4.09
C TYR A 99 4.14 -0.61 4.30
N GLN A 100 4.56 -1.53 5.16
CA GLN A 100 5.98 -1.84 5.37
C GLN A 100 6.63 -2.51 4.17
N GLN A 101 5.89 -3.32 3.40
CA GLN A 101 6.39 -3.91 2.15
C GLN A 101 6.52 -2.91 1.01
N LEU A 102 5.84 -1.77 1.09
CA LEU A 102 5.84 -0.73 0.05
C LEU A 102 7.05 0.21 0.11
N GLU A 103 8.05 -0.04 0.97
CA GLU A 103 9.25 0.80 1.15
C GLU A 103 8.88 2.30 1.24
N PRO A 104 8.21 2.73 2.33
CA PRO A 104 7.61 4.05 2.41
C PRO A 104 8.63 5.20 2.27
N GLU A 105 9.87 4.98 2.69
CA GLU A 105 10.97 5.92 2.52
C GLU A 105 11.30 6.17 1.03
N ALA A 106 11.29 5.13 0.19
CA ALA A 106 11.54 5.24 -1.25
C ALA A 106 10.41 6.02 -1.95
N ILE A 107 9.16 5.82 -1.52
CA ILE A 107 8.02 6.61 -2.01
C ILE A 107 8.18 8.08 -1.61
N ALA A 108 8.54 8.36 -0.36
CA ALA A 108 8.75 9.73 0.11
C ALA A 108 9.88 10.43 -0.66
N GLU A 109 11.00 9.73 -0.87
CA GLU A 109 12.13 10.26 -1.66
C GLU A 109 11.70 10.56 -3.11
N HIS A 110 10.97 9.66 -3.75
CA HIS A 110 10.48 9.88 -5.11
C HIS A 110 9.51 11.07 -5.21
N ILE A 111 8.65 11.25 -4.21
CA ILE A 111 7.77 12.41 -4.11
C ILE A 111 8.59 13.69 -3.98
N LEU A 112 9.62 13.72 -3.14
CA LEU A 112 10.48 14.89 -2.96
C LEU A 112 11.19 15.27 -4.27
N VAL A 113 11.81 14.29 -4.94
CA VAL A 113 12.51 14.50 -6.23
C VAL A 113 11.56 15.04 -7.30
N THR A 114 10.33 14.52 -7.36
CA THR A 114 9.34 14.97 -8.36
C THR A 114 8.79 16.36 -8.02
N SER A 115 8.63 16.66 -6.73
CA SER A 115 7.97 17.89 -6.25
C SER A 115 8.89 19.10 -6.21
N GLU A 116 10.21 18.94 -6.29
CA GLU A 116 11.17 20.07 -6.20
C GLU A 116 10.86 21.17 -7.24
N ARG A 117 10.51 20.78 -8.46
CA ARG A 117 10.12 21.72 -9.52
C ARG A 117 8.82 22.46 -9.20
N ASP A 118 7.84 21.74 -8.67
CA ASP A 118 6.52 22.29 -8.35
C ASP A 118 6.62 23.28 -7.18
N ILE A 119 7.42 22.96 -6.16
CA ILE A 119 7.69 23.84 -5.02
C ILE A 119 8.30 25.16 -5.52
N ARG A 120 9.28 25.10 -6.40
CA ARG A 120 9.90 26.30 -6.97
C ARG A 120 8.89 27.17 -7.72
N GLU A 121 8.08 26.55 -8.58
CA GLU A 121 7.07 27.29 -9.35
C GLU A 121 6.03 27.94 -8.43
N LEU A 122 5.60 27.23 -7.38
CA LEU A 122 4.67 27.75 -6.39
C LEU A 122 5.26 28.93 -5.61
N VAL A 123 6.51 28.81 -5.15
CA VAL A 123 7.22 29.89 -4.42
C VAL A 123 7.35 31.13 -5.31
N GLU A 124 7.83 30.97 -6.54
CA GLU A 124 7.96 32.07 -7.50
C GLU A 124 6.61 32.75 -7.77
N ARG A 125 5.56 31.95 -7.97
CA ARG A 125 4.19 32.45 -8.19
C ARG A 125 3.67 33.24 -6.98
N ILE A 126 3.94 32.78 -5.76
CA ILE A 126 3.57 33.49 -4.53
C ILE A 126 4.37 34.78 -4.42
N MET A 127 5.69 34.76 -4.69
CA MET A 127 6.52 35.97 -4.67
C MET A 127 6.09 37.03 -5.69
N GLN A 128 5.63 36.61 -6.88
CA GLN A 128 5.14 37.53 -7.91
C GLN A 128 3.75 38.08 -7.60
N ARG A 129 2.89 37.27 -6.96
CA ARG A 129 1.53 37.66 -6.61
C ARG A 129 1.50 38.56 -5.37
N GLU A 130 2.30 38.22 -4.37
CA GLU A 130 2.31 38.90 -3.08
C GLU A 130 3.46 39.91 -3.00
N ASN A 131 3.37 40.81 -2.02
CA ASN A 131 4.40 41.83 -1.85
C ASN A 131 5.53 41.30 -0.94
N PRO A 132 6.79 41.16 -1.43
CA PRO A 132 7.87 40.58 -0.64
C PRO A 132 8.27 41.41 0.59
N LEU A 133 8.01 42.73 0.59
CA LEU A 133 8.18 43.57 1.79
C LEU A 133 7.13 43.20 2.85
N ARG A 134 5.88 42.94 2.46
CA ARG A 134 4.82 42.51 3.39
C ARG A 134 5.04 41.10 3.93
N LEU A 135 5.64 40.23 3.13
CA LEU A 135 6.07 38.90 3.56
C LEU A 135 7.31 38.93 4.46
N GLY A 136 7.93 40.10 4.64
CA GLY A 136 9.13 40.25 5.46
C GLY A 136 10.40 39.68 4.83
N LEU A 137 10.39 39.38 3.53
CA LEU A 137 11.54 38.84 2.80
C LEU A 137 12.58 39.92 2.48
N ILE A 138 12.13 41.14 2.19
CA ILE A 138 12.99 42.27 1.86
C ILE A 138 12.73 43.47 2.79
N TRP A 139 13.71 44.34 2.88
CA TRP A 139 13.59 45.68 3.47
C TRP A 139 14.29 46.73 2.60
N PHE A 140 14.00 48.00 2.87
CA PHE A 140 14.72 49.11 2.26
C PHE A 140 15.79 49.61 3.23
N SER A 141 17.01 49.83 2.73
CA SER A 141 18.06 50.48 3.49
C SER A 141 17.61 51.88 3.97
N ARG A 142 18.05 52.25 5.17
CA ARG A 142 17.76 53.56 5.76
C ARG A 142 18.65 54.66 5.19
N GLU A 143 19.85 54.30 4.74
CA GLU A 143 20.85 55.22 4.20
C GLU A 143 20.51 55.64 2.77
N ALA A 144 20.88 56.88 2.42
CA ALA A 144 20.80 57.35 1.05
C ALA A 144 21.81 56.60 0.18
N LEU A 145 21.42 56.29 -1.04
CA LEU A 145 22.30 55.59 -1.98
C LEU A 145 23.57 56.41 -2.24
N ALA A 146 24.74 55.78 -2.08
CA ALA A 146 26.04 56.42 -2.26
C ALA A 146 26.27 56.94 -3.69
N ASP A 147 25.79 56.20 -4.69
CA ASP A 147 25.90 56.57 -6.11
C ASP A 147 24.52 56.67 -6.78
N PRO A 148 24.03 57.90 -7.04
CA PRO A 148 22.77 58.12 -7.76
C PRO A 148 22.76 57.61 -9.20
N LEU A 149 23.92 57.45 -9.86
CA LEU A 149 23.99 56.98 -11.25
C LEU A 149 23.40 55.58 -11.41
N ARG A 150 23.47 54.73 -10.39
CA ARG A 150 22.89 53.37 -10.39
C ARG A 150 21.39 53.33 -10.68
N TYR A 151 20.68 54.43 -10.42
CA TYR A 151 19.23 54.53 -10.68
C TYR A 151 18.88 55.05 -12.08
N GLN A 152 19.83 55.61 -12.84
CA GLN A 152 19.53 56.23 -14.14
C GLN A 152 18.88 55.26 -15.12
N VAL A 153 19.37 54.02 -15.16
CA VAL A 153 18.80 52.97 -16.02
C VAL A 153 17.36 52.64 -15.62
N LEU A 154 17.07 52.60 -14.32
CA LEU A 154 15.74 52.32 -13.81
C LEU A 154 14.77 53.48 -14.08
N GLU A 155 15.22 54.72 -13.87
CA GLU A 155 14.43 55.93 -14.10
C GLU A 155 14.17 56.20 -15.60
N ALA A 156 15.08 55.77 -16.48
CA ALA A 156 14.90 55.86 -17.92
C ALA A 156 13.83 54.90 -18.48
N GLN A 157 13.36 53.92 -17.70
CA GLN A 157 12.35 52.97 -18.16
C GLN A 157 10.99 53.67 -18.36
N PRO A 158 10.28 53.41 -19.48
CA PRO A 158 9.01 54.09 -19.79
C PRO A 158 7.97 53.99 -18.67
N ARG A 159 7.85 52.80 -18.05
CA ARG A 159 6.90 52.55 -16.95
C ARG A 159 7.18 53.39 -15.70
N VAL A 160 8.45 53.66 -15.41
CA VAL A 160 8.85 54.48 -14.26
C VAL A 160 8.55 55.96 -14.56
N GLY A 161 8.86 56.42 -15.77
CA GLY A 161 8.52 57.77 -16.23
C GLY A 161 7.02 58.07 -16.18
N GLU A 162 6.19 57.15 -16.68
CA GLU A 162 4.72 57.26 -16.58
C GLU A 162 4.23 57.35 -15.14
N SER A 163 4.83 56.56 -14.24
CA SER A 163 4.48 56.54 -12.82
C SER A 163 4.88 57.85 -12.12
N LEU A 164 6.07 58.38 -12.43
CA LEU A 164 6.54 59.68 -11.94
C LEU A 164 5.65 60.83 -12.45
N ALA A 165 5.28 60.82 -13.73
CA ALA A 165 4.37 61.80 -14.30
C ALA A 165 2.98 61.78 -13.64
N LYS A 166 2.44 60.58 -13.36
CA LYS A 166 1.19 60.40 -12.60
C LYS A 166 1.27 60.89 -11.15
N ALA A 167 2.42 60.71 -10.50
CA ALA A 167 2.64 61.10 -9.11
C ALA A 167 2.76 62.63 -8.91
N GLY A 168 3.06 63.40 -9.96
CA GLY A 168 3.12 64.86 -9.91
C GLY A 168 4.23 65.39 -9.00
N ARG A 169 3.88 66.01 -7.88
CA ARG A 169 4.83 66.60 -6.90
C ARG A 169 5.36 65.60 -5.86
N GLY A 170 5.31 64.30 -6.14
CA GLY A 170 5.82 63.26 -5.26
C GLY A 170 7.33 63.40 -4.98
N ARG A 171 7.77 63.03 -3.77
CA ARG A 171 9.19 62.95 -3.43
C ARG A 171 9.74 61.59 -3.82
N THR A 172 10.68 61.56 -4.77
CA THR A 172 11.42 60.34 -5.11
C THR A 172 12.44 60.01 -4.01
N VAL A 173 12.43 58.77 -3.54
CA VAL A 173 13.38 58.27 -2.53
C VAL A 173 14.14 57.09 -3.14
N ARG A 174 15.46 57.23 -3.23
CA ARG A 174 16.35 56.20 -3.79
C ARG A 174 17.02 55.45 -2.64
N ARG A 175 16.75 54.15 -2.53
CA ARG A 175 17.23 53.27 -1.45
C ARG A 175 17.67 51.93 -2.01
N SER A 176 18.59 51.26 -1.32
CA SER A 176 18.91 49.87 -1.64
C SER A 176 17.82 48.94 -1.12
N ILE A 177 17.50 47.89 -1.88
CA ILE A 177 16.70 46.76 -1.41
C ILE A 177 17.67 45.72 -0.89
N MET A 178 17.41 45.17 0.29
CA MET A 178 18.21 44.12 0.90
C MET A 178 17.29 43.00 1.39
N LEU A 179 17.81 41.79 1.49
CA LEU A 179 17.11 40.70 2.18
C LEU A 179 17.10 40.98 3.68
N THR A 180 16.03 40.56 4.35
CA THR A 180 16.01 40.46 5.82
C THR A 180 16.70 39.16 6.23
N PRO A 181 17.05 38.98 7.52
CA PRO A 181 17.56 37.68 7.99
C PRO A 181 16.59 36.53 7.68
N PHE A 182 15.29 36.76 7.82
CA PHE A 182 14.27 35.79 7.42
C PHE A 182 14.26 35.53 5.90
N GLY A 183 14.47 36.56 5.08
CA GLY A 183 14.56 36.43 3.63
C GLY A 183 15.79 35.65 3.18
N GLU A 184 16.94 35.83 3.85
CA GLU A 184 18.15 35.05 3.61
C GLU A 184 17.92 33.56 3.91
N ASP A 185 17.40 33.25 5.11
CA ASP A 185 17.06 31.87 5.50
C ASP A 185 16.04 31.26 4.53
N PHE A 186 14.97 31.99 4.21
CA PHE A 186 13.95 31.55 3.27
C PHE A 186 14.53 31.20 1.90
N CYS A 187 15.38 32.08 1.34
CA CYS A 187 16.04 31.82 0.07
C CYS A 187 16.98 30.62 0.15
N SER A 188 17.75 30.46 1.24
CA SER A 188 18.65 29.30 1.38
C SER A 188 17.91 27.95 1.38
N VAL A 189 16.70 27.91 1.98
CA VAL A 189 15.89 26.69 2.11
C VAL A 189 15.06 26.43 0.86
N CYS A 190 14.42 27.45 0.31
CA CYS A 190 13.47 27.30 -0.79
C CYS A 190 14.11 27.50 -2.18
N LEU A 191 15.30 28.11 -2.25
CA LEU A 191 16.03 28.45 -3.47
C LEU A 191 17.55 28.16 -3.31
N PRO A 192 17.96 26.92 -3.01
CA PRO A 192 19.35 26.59 -2.68
C PRO A 192 20.35 26.94 -3.81
N GLU A 193 21.57 27.31 -3.42
CA GLU A 193 22.61 28.07 -4.15
C GLU A 193 23.10 27.53 -5.51
N ASN A 194 22.61 26.39 -6.01
CA ASN A 194 23.03 25.83 -7.30
C ASN A 194 22.53 26.64 -8.53
N VAL A 195 21.92 27.82 -8.32
CA VAL A 195 21.16 28.54 -9.36
C VAL A 195 21.48 30.04 -9.45
N ILE A 196 22.18 30.64 -8.49
CA ILE A 196 22.63 32.03 -8.62
C ILE A 196 24.11 31.97 -8.96
N PRO A 197 24.54 32.22 -10.21
CA PRO A 197 25.96 32.42 -10.47
C PRO A 197 26.39 33.55 -9.55
N ALA A 198 27.37 33.27 -8.69
CA ALA A 198 27.92 34.25 -7.79
C ALA A 198 28.13 35.54 -8.57
N LEU A 199 27.37 36.58 -8.21
CA LEU A 199 27.67 37.95 -8.61
C LEU A 199 28.90 38.35 -7.78
N GLU A 200 30.02 37.68 -8.04
CA GLU A 200 31.34 38.20 -7.74
C GLU A 200 31.57 39.34 -8.72
N ALA A 201 31.45 40.55 -8.20
CA ALA A 201 31.88 41.80 -8.81
C ALA A 201 32.94 42.43 -7.92
#